data_AF-A0A7L3HIS4-F1
#
_entry.id   AF-A0A7L3HIS4-F1
#
_cell.length_a   1.000
_cell.length_b   1.000
_cell.length_c   1.000
_cell.angle_alpha   90.00
_cell.angle_beta   90.00
_cell.angle_gamma   90.00
#
_symmetry.space_group_name_H-M   'P 1'
#
loop_
_entity.id
_entity.type
_entity.pdbx_description
1 polymer ?
#
loop_
_entity_poly.entity_id
_entity_poly.type
_entity_poly.pdbx_seq_one_letter_code
_entity_poly.pdbx_strand_id
1 'polypeptide(L)'
;RDDDDINDVASMAGVNINEESARIMATNSDLVGTQMQSCKDEPFLAAVPLHKRILETAKKLGITDVPAEVVTFISHATQNRLRAVLEKVTVITQHRMESYKDDEWYEQATDVRSQLKFFEQLERLEKQRKDEQEREILLKAAK
;
A
#
# COMPACT_ATOMS: atom_id res chain seq x y z
N ARG A 1 -37.78 -53.36 -10.55
CA ARG A 1 -37.49 -52.05 -11.17
C ARG A 1 -36.27 -51.55 -10.43
N ASP A 2 -35.20 -52.34 -10.55
CA ASP A 2 -34.06 -52.41 -9.62
C ASP A 2 -32.72 -52.49 -10.41
N ASP A 3 -32.74 -52.04 -11.68
CA ASP A 3 -31.57 -52.04 -12.56
C ASP A 3 -30.79 -50.71 -12.52
N ASP A 4 -31.27 -49.72 -11.75
CA ASP A 4 -30.63 -48.39 -11.66
C ASP A 4 -29.41 -48.38 -10.71
N ASP A 5 -29.28 -49.37 -9.81
CA ASP A 5 -28.18 -49.46 -8.85
C ASP A 5 -26.89 -50.07 -9.46
N ILE A 6 -27.00 -50.80 -10.58
CA ILE A 6 -25.86 -51.51 -11.17
C ILE A 6 -24.90 -50.59 -11.93
N ASN A 7 -25.39 -49.41 -12.35
CA ASN A 7 -24.62 -48.39 -13.04
C ASN A 7 -24.38 -47.14 -12.17
N ASP A 8 -24.87 -47.12 -10.92
CA ASP A 8 -24.60 -46.03 -9.99
C ASP A 8 -23.24 -46.21 -9.33
N VAL A 9 -22.25 -45.50 -9.87
CA VAL A 9 -20.85 -45.55 -9.42
C VAL A 9 -20.73 -45.09 -7.95
N ALA A 10 -21.59 -44.19 -7.47
CA ALA A 10 -21.55 -43.74 -6.09
C ALA A 10 -21.98 -44.86 -5.13
N SER A 11 -23.03 -45.60 -5.49
CA SER A 11 -23.48 -46.79 -4.76
C SER A 11 -22.44 -47.91 -4.79
N MET A 12 -21.76 -48.16 -5.93
CA MET A 12 -20.65 -49.13 -6.01
C MET A 12 -19.45 -48.76 -5.11
N ALA A 13 -19.16 -47.47 -4.96
CA ALA A 13 -18.11 -46.97 -4.07
C ALA A 13 -18.56 -46.91 -2.59
N GLY A 14 -19.82 -47.25 -2.28
CA GLY A 14 -20.39 -47.16 -0.94
C GLY A 14 -20.59 -45.72 -0.46
N VAL A 15 -20.67 -44.74 -1.38
CA VAL A 15 -20.79 -43.31 -1.09
C VAL A 15 -22.26 -42.90 -1.17
N ASN A 16 -22.83 -42.44 -0.05
CA ASN A 16 -24.17 -41.90 -0.02
C ASN A 16 -24.15 -40.41 -0.37
N ILE A 17 -24.51 -40.08 -1.61
CA ILE A 17 -24.51 -38.70 -2.13
C ILE A 17 -25.41 -37.78 -1.29
N ASN A 18 -26.54 -38.29 -0.76
CA ASN A 18 -27.43 -37.47 0.06
C ASN A 18 -26.78 -37.10 1.39
N GLU A 19 -26.08 -38.05 2.01
CA GLU A 19 -25.31 -37.80 3.24
C GLU A 19 -24.15 -36.85 2.99
N GLU A 20 -23.41 -37.02 1.89
CA GLU A 20 -22.31 -36.13 1.53
C GLU A 20 -22.81 -34.72 1.21
N SER A 21 -23.92 -34.60 0.48
CA SER A 21 -24.56 -33.31 0.20
C SER A 21 -25.04 -32.61 1.47
N ALA A 22 -25.59 -33.36 2.44
CA ALA A 22 -26.01 -32.82 3.73
C ALA A 22 -24.81 -32.36 4.55
N ARG A 23 -23.70 -33.11 4.54
CA ARG A 23 -22.44 -32.71 5.19
C ARG A 23 -21.86 -31.45 4.55
N ILE A 24 -21.88 -31.33 3.23
CA ILE A 24 -21.45 -30.12 2.51
C ILE A 24 -22.33 -28.93 2.88
N MET A 25 -23.65 -29.08 2.89
CA MET A 25 -24.56 -27.99 3.26
C MET A 25 -24.42 -27.57 4.74
N ALA A 26 -24.27 -28.52 5.66
CA ALA A 26 -24.05 -28.23 7.07
C ALA A 26 -22.70 -27.52 7.32
N THR A 27 -21.62 -28.00 6.69
CA THR A 27 -20.28 -27.41 6.82
C THR A 27 -20.21 -26.03 6.18
N ASN A 28 -20.89 -25.82 5.05
CA ASN A 28 -20.95 -24.51 4.39
C ASN A 28 -21.85 -23.52 5.15
N SER A 29 -22.91 -23.97 5.84
CA SER A 29 -23.74 -23.11 6.68
C SER A 29 -22.95 -22.51 7.84
N ASP A 30 -22.15 -23.32 8.54
CA ASP A 30 -21.38 -22.85 9.69
C ASP A 30 -20.17 -21.99 9.27
N LEU A 31 -19.53 -22.31 8.14
CA LEU A 31 -18.35 -21.60 7.65
C LEU A 31 -18.70 -20.31 6.88
N VAL A 32 -19.78 -20.30 6.09
CA VAL A 32 -20.20 -19.12 5.31
C VAL A 32 -20.99 -18.14 6.17
N GLY A 33 -21.80 -18.61 7.13
CA GLY A 33 -22.58 -17.75 8.02
C GLY A 33 -21.75 -16.97 9.04
N THR A 34 -20.64 -17.55 9.53
CA THR A 34 -19.73 -16.87 10.47
C THR A 34 -18.72 -15.95 9.78
N GLN A 35 -18.44 -16.16 8.49
CA GLN A 35 -17.47 -15.35 7.74
C GLN A 35 -18.09 -14.14 7.02
N MET A 36 -19.42 -14.03 6.94
CA MET A 36 -20.07 -12.80 6.48
C MET A 36 -20.11 -11.68 7.54
N GLN A 37 -19.72 -11.98 8.78
CA GLN A 37 -19.55 -11.00 9.86
C GLN A 37 -18.05 -10.77 10.19
N SER A 38 -17.17 -10.75 9.18
CA SER A 38 -15.71 -10.76 9.40
C SER A 38 -15.10 -9.46 9.96
N CYS A 39 -15.83 -8.35 9.99
CA CYS A 39 -15.34 -7.11 10.59
C CYS A 39 -16.42 -6.55 11.52
N LYS A 40 -16.13 -6.51 12.82
CA LYS A 40 -16.88 -5.63 13.72
C LYS A 40 -16.60 -4.20 13.27
N ASP A 41 -17.64 -3.38 13.23
CA ASP A 41 -17.53 -1.94 12.99
C ASP A 41 -16.85 -1.30 14.21
N GLU A 42 -15.53 -1.39 14.25
CA GLU A 42 -14.69 -0.94 15.35
C GLU A 42 -13.87 0.27 14.89
N PRO A 43 -13.87 1.38 15.65
CA PRO A 43 -13.09 2.55 15.28
C PRO A 43 -11.60 2.21 15.23
N PHE A 44 -10.99 2.39 14.05
CA PHE A 44 -9.54 2.34 13.83
C PHE A 44 -8.69 3.19 14.81
N LEU A 45 -9.16 4.39 15.19
CA LEU A 45 -8.48 5.29 16.12
C LEU A 45 -8.94 5.05 17.55
N ALA A 46 -8.11 5.43 18.52
CA ALA A 46 -8.46 5.40 19.93
C ALA A 46 -9.62 6.38 20.23
N ALA A 47 -10.85 5.85 20.27
CA ALA A 47 -12.07 6.65 20.32
C ALA A 47 -12.15 7.57 21.55
N VAL A 48 -11.82 7.09 22.74
CA VAL A 48 -11.92 7.87 24.00
C VAL A 48 -11.03 9.12 24.01
N PRO A 49 -9.70 9.03 23.81
CA PRO A 49 -8.85 10.22 23.80
C PRO A 49 -9.15 11.13 22.60
N LEU A 50 -9.53 10.57 21.44
CA LEU A 50 -9.94 11.35 20.28
C LEU A 50 -11.19 12.17 20.56
N HIS A 51 -12.22 11.54 21.15
CA HIS A 51 -13.47 12.18 21.53
C HIS A 51 -13.21 13.34 22.51
N LYS A 52 -12.39 13.10 23.55
CA LYS A 52 -12.01 14.16 24.51
C LYS A 52 -11.39 15.37 23.81
N ARG A 53 -10.45 15.16 22.89
CA ARG A 53 -9.80 16.24 22.13
C ARG A 53 -10.75 16.98 21.19
N ILE A 54 -11.69 16.25 20.57
CA ILE A 54 -12.72 16.84 19.72
C ILE A 54 -13.63 17.73 20.56
N LEU A 55 -14.12 17.25 21.71
CA LEU A 55 -14.95 18.02 22.64
C LEU A 55 -14.24 19.28 23.16
N GLU A 56 -12.96 19.18 23.55
CA GLU A 56 -12.16 20.33 23.98
C GLU A 56 -12.04 21.41 22.91
N THR A 57 -11.94 21.00 21.64
CA THR A 57 -11.90 21.92 20.49
C THR A 57 -13.28 22.50 20.20
N ALA A 58 -14.31 21.66 20.18
CA ALA A 58 -15.69 22.01 19.88
C ALA A 58 -16.26 23.00 20.91
N LYS A 59 -15.92 22.83 22.19
CA LYS A 59 -16.32 23.74 23.28
C LYS A 59 -15.83 25.17 23.06
N LYS A 60 -14.63 25.36 22.48
CA LYS A 60 -14.11 26.70 22.14
C LYS A 60 -14.94 27.39 21.04
N LEU A 61 -15.67 26.60 20.25
CA LEU A 61 -16.55 27.06 19.18
C LEU A 61 -18.02 27.15 19.63
N GLY A 62 -18.31 26.97 20.92
CA GLY A 62 -19.67 27.00 21.47
C GLY A 62 -20.46 25.70 21.31
N ILE A 63 -19.83 24.62 20.82
CA ILE A 63 -20.46 23.30 20.71
C ILE A 63 -20.25 22.53 22.01
N THR A 64 -21.35 22.18 22.69
CA THR A 64 -21.31 21.61 24.05
C THR A 64 -21.24 20.09 24.09
N ASP A 65 -21.66 19.41 23.03
CA ASP A 65 -21.70 17.96 22.94
C ASP A 65 -21.38 17.47 21.52
N VAL A 66 -20.77 16.30 21.42
CA VAL A 66 -20.38 15.65 20.17
C VAL A 66 -20.78 14.18 20.26
N PRO A 67 -21.63 13.67 19.34
CA PRO A 67 -22.02 12.27 19.36
C PRO A 67 -20.84 11.32 19.15
N ALA A 68 -20.85 10.17 19.83
CA ALA A 68 -19.83 9.13 19.67
C ALA A 68 -19.71 8.63 18.21
N GLU A 69 -20.81 8.59 17.48
CA GLU A 69 -20.85 8.23 16.06
C GLU A 69 -19.96 9.13 15.20
N VAL A 70 -19.86 10.43 15.51
CA VAL A 70 -18.99 11.37 14.78
C VAL A 70 -17.52 10.94 14.92
N VAL A 71 -17.13 10.49 16.11
CA VAL A 71 -15.77 9.99 16.38
C VAL A 71 -15.50 8.71 15.61
N THR A 72 -16.48 7.80 15.57
CA THR A 72 -16.42 6.59 14.75
C THR A 72 -16.30 6.91 13.26
N PHE A 73 -17.08 7.86 12.74
CA PHE A 73 -16.99 8.31 11.35
C PHE A 73 -15.62 8.92 11.01
N ILE A 74 -15.12 9.81 11.86
CA ILE A 74 -13.78 10.40 11.68
C ILE A 74 -12.71 9.32 11.68
N SER A 75 -12.84 8.33 12.55
CA SER A 75 -11.93 7.19 12.62
C SER A 75 -11.90 6.39 11.31
N HIS A 76 -13.07 6.05 10.76
CA HIS A 76 -13.18 5.36 9.47
C HIS A 76 -12.68 6.21 8.30
N ALA A 77 -13.03 7.48 8.26
CA ALA A 77 -12.53 8.41 7.24
C ALA A 77 -11.00 8.52 7.29
N THR A 78 -10.42 8.52 8.49
CA THR A 78 -8.97 8.53 8.68
C THR A 78 -8.34 7.22 8.19
N GLN A 79 -8.92 6.07 8.53
CA GLN A 79 -8.46 4.77 8.03
C GLN A 79 -8.50 4.72 6.50
N ASN A 80 -9.59 5.18 5.87
CA ASN A 80 -9.71 5.24 4.42
C ASN A 80 -8.68 6.18 3.79
N ARG A 81 -8.43 7.34 4.41
CA ARG A 81 -7.37 8.25 3.96
C ARG A 81 -5.99 7.61 4.03
N LEU A 82 -5.71 6.86 5.09
CA LEU A 82 -4.45 6.13 5.24
C LEU A 82 -4.31 5.02 4.20
N ARG A 83 -5.40 4.30 3.89
CA ARG A 83 -5.42 3.32 2.79
C ARG A 83 -5.05 3.95 1.45
N ALA A 84 -5.65 5.09 1.11
CA ALA A 84 -5.32 5.82 -0.12
C ALA A 84 -3.86 6.31 -0.16
N VAL A 85 -3.28 6.68 0.99
CA VAL A 85 -1.85 7.01 1.08
C VAL A 85 -0.99 5.77 0.87
N LEU A 86 -1.33 4.64 1.49
CA LEU A 86 -0.62 3.38 1.31
C LEU A 86 -0.66 2.90 -0.14
N GLU A 87 -1.81 3.00 -0.82
CA GLU A 87 -1.93 2.70 -2.25
C GLU A 87 -0.93 3.50 -3.08
N LYS A 88 -0.79 4.81 -2.81
CA LYS A 88 0.20 5.66 -3.50
C LYS A 88 1.64 5.24 -3.19
N VAL A 89 1.93 4.87 -1.94
CA VAL A 89 3.26 4.38 -1.55
C VAL A 89 3.58 3.05 -2.25
N THR A 90 2.59 2.18 -2.43
CA THR A 90 2.72 0.94 -3.20
C THR A 90 3.11 1.24 -4.64
N VAL A 91 2.43 2.19 -5.31
CA VAL A 91 2.78 2.61 -6.68
C VAL A 91 4.21 3.16 -6.76
N ILE A 92 4.61 4.02 -5.81
CA ILE A 92 5.99 4.55 -5.74
C ILE A 92 6.99 3.40 -5.58
N THR A 93 6.67 2.41 -4.75
CA THR A 93 7.56 1.26 -4.50
C THR A 93 7.69 0.40 -5.75
N GLN A 94 6.59 0.14 -6.46
CA GLN A 94 6.60 -0.57 -7.74
C GLN A 94 7.48 0.15 -8.76
N HIS A 95 7.31 1.47 -8.96
CA HIS A 95 8.17 2.24 -9.86
C HIS A 95 9.66 2.21 -9.48
N ARG A 96 9.99 2.06 -8.19
CA ARG A 96 11.39 1.95 -7.74
C ARG A 96 11.98 0.56 -7.95
N MET A 97 11.14 -0.48 -7.90
CA MET A 97 11.55 -1.87 -8.13
C MET A 97 11.62 -2.21 -9.61
N GLU A 98 10.88 -1.48 -10.44
CA GLU A 98 10.85 -1.67 -11.88
C GLU A 98 12.24 -1.38 -12.49
N SER A 99 12.84 -2.40 -13.10
CA SER A 99 14.15 -2.32 -13.74
C SER A 99 14.05 -2.94 -15.13
N TYR A 100 14.15 -2.10 -16.16
CA TYR A 100 14.12 -2.51 -17.56
C TYR A 100 15.50 -2.81 -18.14
N LYS A 101 16.55 -2.84 -17.30
CA LYS A 101 17.93 -2.98 -17.76
C LYS A 101 18.24 -4.31 -18.44
N ASP A 102 17.49 -5.36 -18.09
CA ASP A 102 17.68 -6.72 -18.58
C ASP A 102 16.49 -7.21 -19.42
N ASP A 103 15.58 -6.29 -19.81
CA ASP A 103 14.40 -6.63 -20.60
C ASP A 103 14.74 -6.57 -22.10
N GLU A 104 14.64 -7.72 -22.79
CA GLU A 104 15.00 -7.88 -24.21
C GLU A 104 14.19 -6.97 -25.15
N TRP A 105 13.03 -6.46 -24.70
CA TRP A 105 12.17 -5.59 -25.49
C TRP A 105 12.49 -4.10 -25.35
N TYR A 106 13.42 -3.73 -24.46
CA TYR A 106 13.77 -2.34 -24.20
C TYR A 106 15.24 -2.05 -24.50
N GLU A 107 15.49 -0.96 -25.20
CA GLU A 107 16.84 -0.42 -25.43
C GLU A 107 17.00 0.96 -24.79
N GLN A 108 18.20 1.28 -24.33
CA GLN A 108 18.49 2.58 -23.74
C GLN A 108 18.55 3.65 -24.83
N ALA A 109 17.52 4.49 -24.92
CA ALA A 109 17.49 5.59 -25.89
C ALA A 109 18.54 6.69 -25.60
N THR A 110 18.79 7.03 -24.32
CA THR A 110 19.77 8.06 -23.94
C THR A 110 20.29 7.85 -22.51
N ASP A 111 21.61 8.01 -22.30
CA ASP A 111 22.22 7.97 -20.96
C ASP A 111 22.42 9.36 -20.35
N VAL A 112 21.30 9.99 -19.95
CA VAL A 112 21.29 11.33 -19.35
C VAL A 112 22.07 11.37 -18.03
N ARG A 113 22.12 10.25 -17.28
CA ARG A 113 22.84 10.20 -15.99
C ARG A 113 24.35 10.30 -16.19
N SER A 114 24.90 9.61 -17.18
CA SER A 114 26.33 9.72 -17.50
C SER A 114 26.67 11.08 -18.12
N GLN A 115 25.79 11.63 -18.97
CA GLN A 115 25.95 13.00 -19.50
C GLN A 115 26.01 14.04 -18.37
N LEU A 116 25.13 13.94 -17.36
CA LEU A 116 25.14 14.85 -16.22
C LEU A 116 26.43 14.74 -15.39
N LYS A 117 26.90 13.51 -15.14
CA LYS A 117 28.18 13.27 -14.45
C LYS A 117 29.38 13.86 -15.21
N PHE A 118 29.35 13.82 -16.54
CA PHE A 118 30.37 14.45 -17.37
C PHE A 118 30.38 15.96 -17.20
N PHE A 119 29.20 16.61 -17.20
CA PHE A 119 29.11 18.05 -16.92
C PHE A 119 29.61 18.41 -15.53
N GLU A 120 29.28 17.63 -14.50
CA GLU A 120 29.80 17.84 -13.14
C GLU A 120 31.34 17.74 -13.08
N GLN A 121 31.95 16.84 -13.85
CA GLN A 121 33.40 16.73 -13.93
C GLN A 121 34.03 17.93 -14.63
N LEU A 122 33.41 18.40 -15.71
CA LEU A 122 33.87 19.56 -16.46
C LEU A 122 33.82 20.83 -15.60
N GLU A 123 32.73 21.01 -14.84
CA GLU A 123 32.59 22.12 -13.88
C GLU A 123 33.69 22.09 -12.81
N ARG A 124 34.04 20.91 -12.28
CA ARG A 124 35.14 20.77 -11.31
C ARG A 124 36.48 21.16 -11.90
N LEU A 125 36.77 20.78 -13.14
CA LEU A 125 38.02 21.14 -13.82
C LEU A 125 38.10 22.64 -14.08
N GLU A 126 37.00 23.26 -14.53
CA GLU A 126 36.97 24.70 -14.74
C GLU A 126 37.19 25.47 -13.44
N LYS A 127 36.60 25.00 -12.33
CA LYS A 127 36.83 25.59 -11.00
C LYS A 127 38.30 25.48 -10.59
N GLN A 128 38.91 24.30 -10.70
CA GLN A 128 40.34 24.12 -10.40
C GLN A 128 41.22 25.05 -11.22
N ARG A 129 40.92 25.22 -12.52
CA ARG A 129 41.67 26.13 -13.38
C ARG A 129 41.54 27.58 -12.94
N LYS A 130 40.35 28.02 -12.53
CA LYS A 130 40.12 29.39 -12.01
C LYS A 130 40.86 29.60 -10.69
N ASP A 131 40.77 28.65 -9.76
CA ASP A 131 41.45 28.73 -8.47
C ASP A 131 42.98 28.80 -8.65
N GLU A 132 43.55 28.04 -9.59
CA GLU A 132 44.99 28.11 -9.90
C GLU A 132 45.37 29.43 -10.57
N GLN A 133 44.54 29.96 -11.47
CA GLN A 133 44.75 31.28 -12.07
C GLN A 133 44.72 32.40 -11.02
N GLU A 134 43.78 32.36 -10.08
CA GLU A 134 43.70 33.30 -8.97
C GLU A 134 44.95 33.20 -8.08
N ARG A 135 45.39 31.99 -7.76
CA ARG A 135 46.62 31.74 -7.00
C ARG A 135 47.86 32.30 -7.70
N GLU A 136 48.00 32.12 -9.00
CA GLU A 136 49.12 32.66 -9.78
C GLU A 136 49.13 34.21 -9.77
N ILE A 137 47.96 34.84 -9.89
CA ILE A 137 47.84 36.31 -9.84
C ILE A 137 48.30 36.82 -8.47
N LEU A 138 47.85 36.18 -7.39
CA LEU A 138 48.28 36.52 -6.02
C LEU A 138 49.80 36.36 -5.83
N LEU A 139 50.39 35.28 -6.35
CA LEU A 139 51.84 35.06 -6.29
C LEU A 139 52.63 36.11 -7.07
N LYS A 140 52.14 36.55 -8.24
CA LYS A 140 52.78 37.61 -9.03
C LYS A 140 52.67 38.98 -8.34
N ALA A 141 51.56 39.28 -7.69
CA ALA A 141 51.38 40.54 -6.97
C ALA A 141 52.22 40.64 -5.69
N ALA A 142 52.61 39.50 -5.11
CA ALA A 142 53.46 39.42 -3.93
C ALA A 142 54.98 39.45 -4.24
N LYS A 143 55.37 39.49 -5.52
CA LYS A 143 56.76 39.52 -5.99
C LYS A 143 57.15 40.92 -6.43
#